data_AF-A0A800FJ18-F1
#
_entry.id   AF-A0A800FJ18-F1
#
_cell.length_a   1.000
_cell.length_b   1.000
_cell.length_c   1.000
_cell.angle_alpha   90.00
_cell.angle_beta   90.00
_cell.angle_gamma   90.00
#
_symmetry.space_group_name_H-M   'P 1'
#
loop_
_entity.id
_entity.type
_entity.pdbx_description
1 polymer ?
#
loop_
_entity_poly.entity_id
_entity_poly.type
_entity_poly.pdbx_seq_one_letter_code
_entity_poly.pdbx_strand_id
1 'polypeptide(L)' 'MKHPWVILFLLFVFSCEDKKVEIGDSDFTPFLVKDLNPNSSTYGKEVGPSFYFGKVVAYYFGDPG' A
#
# COMPACT_ATOMS: atom_id res chain seq x y z
N MET A 1 8.81 -48.40 10.28
CA MET A 1 8.79 -48.27 8.81
C MET A 1 8.80 -46.80 8.46
N LYS A 2 9.57 -46.41 7.45
CA LYS A 2 9.78 -45.01 7.03
C LYS A 2 8.43 -44.40 6.64
N HIS A 3 7.96 -43.39 7.37
CA HIS A 3 6.71 -42.69 7.08
C HIS A 3 7.00 -41.36 6.36
N PRO A 4 7.26 -41.37 5.04
CA PRO A 4 7.51 -40.14 4.26
C PRO A 4 6.31 -39.19 4.28
N TRP A 5 5.12 -39.71 4.63
CA TRP A 5 3.89 -38.93 4.73
C TRP A 5 3.87 -37.94 5.89
N VAL A 6 4.61 -38.20 6.97
CA VAL A 6 4.71 -37.26 8.09
C VAL A 6 5.44 -35.99 7.67
N ILE A 7 6.46 -36.13 6.81
CA ILE A 7 7.25 -34.99 6.31
C ILE A 7 6.40 -34.14 5.34
N LEU A 8 5.58 -34.77 4.49
CA LEU A 8 4.70 -34.04 3.57
C LEU A 8 3.65 -33.21 4.32
N PHE A 9 3.12 -33.71 5.44
CA PHE A 9 2.14 -32.99 6.26
C PHE A 9 2.73 -31.76 6.96
N LEU A 10 4.01 -31.84 7.35
CA LEU A 10 4.75 -30.73 7.98
C LEU A 10 5.03 -29.56 7.03
N LEU A 11 5.07 -29.78 5.72
CA LEU A 11 5.30 -28.70 4.74
C LEU A 11 4.06 -27.84 4.47
N PHE A 12 2.85 -28.36 4.72
CA PHE A 12 1.60 -27.61 4.49
C PHE A 12 1.27 -26.61 5.62
N VAL A 13 1.81 -26.79 6.81
CA VAL A 13 1.51 -25.94 7.98
C VAL A 13 2.43 -24.72 8.11
N PHE A 14 3.45 -24.60 7.27
CA PHE A 14 4.36 -23.45 7.22
C PHE A 14 4.01 -22.44 6.11
N SER A 15 2.75 -22.40 5.67
CA SER A 15 2.31 -21.28 4.83
C SER A 15 2.25 -20.03 5.70
N CYS A 16 3.16 -19.08 5.47
CA CYS A 16 3.16 -17.78 6.13
C CYS A 16 1.84 -17.07 5.80
N GLU A 17 1.09 -16.68 6.82
CA GLU A 17 -0.09 -15.83 6.65
C GLU A 17 0.40 -14.40 6.40
N ASP A 18 0.18 -13.88 5.19
CA ASP A 18 0.42 -12.47 4.91
C ASP A 18 -0.53 -11.65 5.77
N LYS A 19 0.01 -11.00 6.80
CA LYS A 19 -0.76 -10.07 7.63
C LYS A 19 -1.27 -8.96 6.72
N LYS A 20 -2.58 -8.92 6.51
CA LYS A 20 -3.23 -7.77 5.88
C LYS A 20 -3.05 -6.57 6.79
N VAL A 21 -2.15 -5.67 6.41
CA VAL A 21 -2.07 -4.34 7.00
C VAL A 21 -3.24 -3.56 6.43
N GLU A 22 -4.31 -3.43 7.22
CA GLU A 22 -5.37 -2.48 6.92
C GLU A 22 -4.84 -1.08 7.24
N ILE A 23 -4.45 -0.34 6.19
CA ILE A 23 -4.08 1.06 6.33
C ILE A 23 -5.38 1.85 6.49
N GLY A 24 -5.60 2.39 7.68
CA GLY A 24 -6.73 3.27 7.98
C GLY A 24 -6.46 4.71 7.58
N ASP A 25 -7.51 5.52 7.45
CA ASP A 25 -7.39 6.96 7.13
C ASP A 25 -6.54 7.73 8.16
N SER A 26 -6.43 7.24 9.40
CA SER A 26 -5.58 7.80 10.45
C SER A 26 -4.09 7.61 10.21
N ASP A 27 -3.71 6.71 9.30
CA ASP A 27 -2.31 6.31 9.10
C ASP A 27 -1.57 7.25 8.14
N PHE A 28 -2.30 8.20 7.51
CA PHE A 28 -1.73 9.22 6.65
C PHE A 28 -1.76 10.59 7.33
N THR A 29 -0.61 11.24 7.43
CA THR A 29 -0.55 12.66 7.74
C THR A 29 -1.32 13.42 6.65
N PRO A 30 -2.34 14.24 6.99
CA PRO A 30 -3.05 15.01 5.98
C PRO A 30 -2.11 16.01 5.33
N PHE A 31 -2.07 16.01 3.99
CA PHE A 31 -1.32 16.97 3.20
C PHE A 31 -2.15 17.42 2.00
N LEU A 32 -1.84 18.62 1.51
CA LEU A 32 -2.33 19.16 0.26
C LEU A 32 -1.14 19.63 -0.56
N VAL A 33 -1.11 19.24 -1.83
CA VAL A 33 -0.10 19.68 -2.80
C VAL A 33 -0.79 20.27 -4.02
N LYS A 34 -0.18 21.31 -4.61
CA LYS A 34 -0.65 21.87 -5.87
C LYS A 34 -0.19 20.98 -7.02
N ASP A 35 -1.13 20.60 -7.87
CA ASP A 35 -0.83 19.88 -9.11
C ASP A 35 -0.19 20.84 -10.13
N LEU A 36 1.09 20.62 -10.43
CA LEU A 36 1.86 21.39 -11.41
C LEU A 36 1.98 20.69 -12.77
N ASN A 37 1.37 19.50 -12.95
CA ASN A 37 1.42 18.77 -14.21
C ASN A 37 0.36 19.31 -15.19
N PRO A 38 0.74 20.00 -16.30
CA PRO A 38 -0.21 20.59 -17.24
C PRO A 38 -1.04 19.55 -18.00
N ASN A 39 -0.60 18.30 -18.03
CA ASN A 39 -1.33 17.20 -18.67
C ASN A 39 -2.32 16.51 -17.73
N SER A 40 -2.41 16.95 -16.48
CA SER A 40 -3.30 16.38 -15.49
C SER A 40 -4.69 16.99 -15.57
N SER A 41 -5.72 16.16 -15.36
CA SER A 41 -7.11 16.62 -15.22
C SER A 41 -7.34 17.53 -14.00
N THR A 42 -6.39 17.55 -13.06
CA THR A 42 -6.40 18.37 -11.85
C THR A 42 -5.39 19.52 -11.87
N TYR A 43 -4.83 19.85 -13.04
CA TYR A 43 -3.83 20.91 -13.17
C TYR A 43 -4.24 22.21 -12.46
N GLY A 44 -3.34 22.72 -11.63
CA GLY A 44 -3.52 23.96 -10.86
C GLY A 44 -4.36 23.83 -9.59
N LYS A 45 -4.99 22.67 -9.33
CA LYS A 45 -5.80 22.42 -8.13
C LYS A 45 -4.95 21.84 -7.00
N GLU A 46 -5.47 21.96 -5.78
CA GLU A 46 -4.93 21.25 -4.62
C GLU A 46 -5.47 19.83 -4.58
N VAL A 47 -4.56 18.86 -4.36
CA VAL A 47 -4.87 17.44 -4.25
C VAL A 47 -4.16 16.86 -3.03
N GLY A 48 -4.76 15.84 -2.41
CA GLY A 48 -4.24 15.17 -1.23
C GLY A 48 -4.88 13.80 -1.04
N PRO A 49 -4.63 13.11 0.08
CA PRO A 49 -5.13 11.76 0.32
C PRO A 49 -6.64 11.60 0.11
N SER A 50 -7.44 12.55 0.60
CA SER A 50 -8.90 12.53 0.47
C SER A 50 -9.39 12.59 -0.98
N PHE A 51 -8.63 13.18 -1.90
CA PHE A 51 -8.97 13.22 -3.33
C PHE A 51 -8.98 11.82 -3.96
N TYR A 52 -8.19 10.90 -3.41
CA TYR A 52 -8.01 9.54 -3.92
C TYR A 52 -8.69 8.47 -3.05
N PHE A 53 -9.65 8.87 -2.22
CA PHE A 53 -10.36 7.95 -1.32
C PHE A 53 -10.93 6.74 -2.07
N GLY A 54 -10.70 5.54 -1.51
CA GLY A 54 -11.10 4.26 -2.10
C GLY A 54 -10.24 3.79 -3.29
N LYS A 55 -9.13 4.47 -3.60
CA LYS A 55 -8.18 4.06 -4.64
C LYS A 55 -6.87 3.61 -4.02
N VAL A 56 -6.19 2.67 -4.69
CA VAL A 56 -4.81 2.31 -4.36
C VAL A 56 -3.90 3.40 -4.91
N VAL A 57 -3.14 4.04 -4.03
CA VAL A 57 -2.26 5.18 -4.36
C VAL A 57 -0.94 5.07 -3.60
N ALA A 58 0.13 5.57 -4.23
CA ALA A 58 1.45 5.68 -3.63
C ALA A 58 1.88 7.14 -3.65
N TYR A 59 2.39 7.61 -2.51
CA TYR A 59 2.95 8.95 -2.36
C TYR A 59 4.45 8.84 -2.14
N TYR A 60 5.23 9.61 -2.88
CA TYR A 60 6.69 9.66 -2.74
C TYR A 60 7.12 11.10 -2.47
N PHE A 61 7.72 11.32 -1.30
CA PHE A 61 8.30 12.59 -0.91
C PHE A 61 9.83 12.44 -0.96
N GLY A 62 10.42 12.94 -2.04
CA GLY A 62 11.87 12.96 -2.19
C GLY A 62 12.52 14.07 -1.35
N ASP A 63 13.81 13.91 -1.07
CA ASP A 63 14.62 14.97 -0.47
C ASP A 63 14.83 16.10 -1.50
N PRO A 64 14.50 17.37 -1.19
CA PRO A 64 14.77 18.47 -2.10
C PRO A 64 16.27 18.79 -2.27
N GLY A 65 17.16 18.23 -1.44
CA GLY A 65 18.62 18.38 -1.53
C GLY A 65 19.26 18.89 -0.27
#